data_AF-A0A972W2E5-F1
#
_entry.id   AF-A0A972W2E5-F1
#
_cell.length_a   1.000
_cell.length_b   1.000
_cell.length_c   1.000
_cell.angle_alpha   90.00
_cell.angle_beta   90.00
_cell.angle_gamma   90.00
#
_symmetry.space_group_name_H-M   'P 1'
#
loop_
_entity.id
_entity.type
_entity.pdbx_description
1 polymer ?
#
loop_
_entity_poly.entity_id
_entity_poly.type
_entity_poly.pdbx_seq_one_letter_code
_entity_poly.pdbx_strand_id
1 'polypeptide(L)'
;MNIIQKQADFGRTLFEINQNALQETIRTQQENIRKYFELNATFSQRLPEVRDVTSFMELQREYGATLWNGIKESTQSQAGILKSAVEETGTAVRKVFTPEAA
;
A
#
# COMPACT_ATOMS: atom_id res chain seq x y z
N MET A 1 -15.92 -30.06 14.49
CA MET A 1 -15.58 -30.17 13.05
C MET A 1 -14.44 -31.16 12.82
N ASN A 2 -14.38 -31.92 11.71
CA ASN A 2 -13.29 -32.89 11.47
C ASN A 2 -11.98 -32.19 11.04
N ILE A 3 -10.84 -32.88 11.16
CA ILE A 3 -9.51 -32.31 10.87
C ILE A 3 -9.36 -31.87 9.41
N ILE A 4 -9.94 -32.61 8.46
CA ILE A 4 -9.87 -32.31 7.02
C ILE A 4 -10.62 -31.00 6.71
N GLN A 5 -11.80 -30.80 7.31
CA GLN A 5 -12.57 -29.55 7.20
C GLN A 5 -11.82 -28.38 7.82
N LYS A 6 -11.21 -28.56 9.01
CA LYS A 6 -10.37 -27.52 9.63
C LYS A 6 -9.19 -27.11 8.72
N GLN A 7 -8.54 -28.08 8.08
CA GLN A 7 -7.44 -27.80 7.14
C GLN A 7 -7.93 -27.08 5.88
N ALA A 8 -9.05 -27.52 5.29
CA ALA A 8 -9.63 -26.89 4.11
C ALA A 8 -10.07 -25.44 4.37
N ASP A 9 -10.72 -25.19 5.50
CA ASP A 9 -11.17 -23.86 5.88
C ASP A 9 -9.99 -22.93 6.19
N PHE A 10 -8.97 -23.43 6.89
CA PHE A 10 -7.74 -22.66 7.13
C PHE A 10 -7.03 -22.30 5.81
N GLY A 11 -6.90 -23.25 4.89
CA GLY A 11 -6.31 -23.01 3.57
C GLY A 11 -7.09 -21.97 2.77
N ARG A 12 -8.42 -22.01 2.79
CA ARG A 12 -9.28 -20.99 2.16
C ARG A 12 -9.04 -19.60 2.79
N THR A 13 -9.01 -19.51 4.12
CA THR A 13 -8.74 -18.25 4.82
C THR A 13 -7.38 -17.68 4.46
N LEU A 14 -6.32 -18.49 4.40
CA LEU A 14 -4.99 -18.01 3.98
C LEU A 14 -4.99 -17.50 2.54
N PHE A 15 -5.69 -18.19 1.63
CA PHE A 15 -5.81 -17.76 0.25
C PHE A 15 -6.53 -16.41 0.15
N GLU A 16 -7.63 -16.24 0.88
CA GLU A 16 -8.37 -14.97 0.93
C GLU A 16 -7.52 -13.81 1.46
N ILE A 17 -6.74 -14.02 2.54
CA ILE A 17 -5.82 -13.01 3.08
C ILE A 17 -4.80 -12.59 2.02
N ASN A 18 -4.17 -13.55 1.34
CA ASN A 18 -3.19 -13.26 0.30
C ASN A 18 -3.81 -12.54 -0.90
N GLN A 19 -5.01 -12.95 -1.32
CA GLN A 19 -5.74 -12.32 -2.42
C GLN A 19 -6.08 -10.87 -2.10
N ASN A 20 -6.58 -10.59 -0.89
CA ASN A 20 -6.93 -9.24 -0.45
C ASN A 20 -5.68 -8.35 -0.39
N ALA A 21 -4.57 -8.85 0.20
CA ALA A 21 -3.32 -8.12 0.25
C ALA A 21 -2.77 -7.77 -1.16
N LEU A 22 -2.88 -8.70 -2.11
CA LEU A 22 -2.49 -8.47 -3.50
C LEU A 22 -3.38 -7.42 -4.18
N GLN A 23 -4.70 -7.51 -4.00
CA GLN A 23 -5.64 -6.55 -4.56
C GLN A 23 -5.38 -5.12 -4.05
N GLU A 24 -5.19 -4.96 -2.73
CA GLU A 24 -4.88 -3.67 -2.13
C GLU A 24 -3.51 -3.13 -2.57
N THR A 25 -2.52 -4.02 -2.76
CA THR A 25 -1.21 -3.65 -3.30
C THR A 25 -1.34 -3.11 -4.72
N ILE A 26 -2.07 -3.80 -5.59
CA ILE A 26 -2.31 -3.37 -6.98
C ILE A 26 -3.04 -2.03 -7.01
N ARG A 27 -4.08 -1.88 -6.19
CA ARG A 27 -4.85 -0.63 -6.08
C ARG A 27 -3.94 0.53 -5.67
N THR A 28 -3.15 0.34 -4.61
CA THR A 28 -2.22 1.37 -4.13
C THR A 28 -1.19 1.73 -5.20
N GLN A 29 -0.68 0.74 -5.94
CA GLN A 29 0.26 0.98 -7.04
C GLN A 29 -0.36 1.83 -8.17
N GLN A 30 -1.62 1.57 -8.53
CA GLN A 30 -2.34 2.37 -9.54
C GLN A 30 -2.52 3.82 -9.06
N GLU A 31 -2.88 4.02 -7.80
CA GLU A 31 -3.01 5.35 -7.20
C GLU A 31 -1.66 6.09 -7.19
N ASN A 32 -0.57 5.41 -6.84
CA ASN A 32 0.77 6.00 -6.87
C ASN A 32 1.20 6.44 -8.27
N ILE A 33 0.92 5.63 -9.29
CA ILE A 33 1.20 5.98 -10.69
C ILE A 33 0.41 7.23 -11.07
N ARG A 34 -0.88 7.28 -10.74
CA ARG A 34 -1.72 8.45 -11.00
C ARG A 34 -1.16 9.71 -10.34
N LYS A 35 -0.84 9.64 -9.04
CA LYS A 35 -0.25 10.76 -8.29
C LYS A 35 1.05 11.27 -8.93
N TYR A 36 1.89 10.36 -9.44
CA TYR A 36 3.11 10.76 -10.13
C TYR A 36 2.82 11.55 -11.42
N PHE A 37 1.86 11.11 -12.24
CA PHE A 37 1.47 11.85 -13.44
C PHE A 37 0.87 13.21 -13.10
N GLU A 38 -0.01 13.26 -12.11
CA GLU A 38 -0.60 14.51 -11.61
C GLU A 38 0.47 15.48 -11.13
N LEU A 39 1.45 15.01 -10.35
CA LEU A 39 2.58 15.82 -9.91
C LEU A 39 3.34 16.44 -11.09
N ASN A 40 3.71 15.64 -12.09
CA ASN A 40 4.43 16.14 -13.26
C ASN A 40 3.58 17.14 -14.05
N ALA A 41 2.27 16.90 -14.21
CA ALA A 41 1.36 17.82 -14.86
C ALA A 41 1.31 19.16 -14.12
N THR A 42 1.09 19.16 -12.80
CA THR A 42 1.05 20.36 -11.97
C THR A 42 2.33 21.18 -12.06
N PHE A 43 3.50 20.55 -11.98
CA PHE A 43 4.77 21.28 -12.05
C PHE A 43 5.10 21.76 -13.47
N SER A 44 4.70 21.02 -14.51
CA SER A 44 4.85 21.48 -15.89
C SER A 44 4.01 22.73 -16.19
N GLN A 45 2.81 22.83 -15.62
CA GLN A 45 1.94 24.00 -15.77
C GLN A 45 2.51 25.25 -15.10
N ARG A 46 3.41 25.09 -14.12
CA ARG A 46 4.09 26.19 -13.41
C ARG A 46 5.40 26.62 -14.08
N LEU A 47 5.90 25.88 -15.06
CA LEU A 47 7.12 26.25 -15.78
C LEU A 47 7.07 27.66 -16.42
N PRO A 48 5.95 28.13 -17.00
CA PRO A 48 5.85 29.49 -17.52
C PRO A 48 6.00 30.60 -16.45
N GLU A 49 5.83 30.27 -15.18
CA GLU A 49 5.96 31.21 -14.06
C GLU A 49 7.43 31.42 -13.63
N VAL A 50 8.35 30.57 -14.12
CA VAL A 50 9.79 30.63 -13.82
C VAL A 50 10.42 31.82 -14.54
N ARG A 51 10.95 32.78 -13.76
CA ARG A 51 11.53 34.03 -14.27
C ARG A 51 13.05 34.05 -14.26
N ASP A 52 13.66 33.21 -13.44
CA ASP A 52 15.10 33.15 -13.21
C ASP A 52 15.51 31.80 -12.60
N VAL A 53 16.82 31.64 -12.38
CA VAL A 53 17.39 30.42 -11.79
C VAL A 53 16.90 30.19 -10.37
N THR A 54 16.64 31.25 -9.60
CA THR A 54 16.16 31.13 -8.21
C THR A 54 14.76 30.53 -8.17
N SER A 55 13.83 31.08 -8.93
CA SER A 55 12.46 30.56 -9.06
C SER A 55 12.41 29.15 -9.65
N PHE A 56 13.34 28.81 -10.55
CA PHE A 56 13.49 27.43 -11.01
C PHE A 56 13.92 26.49 -9.88
N MET A 57 14.91 26.88 -9.08
CA MET A 57 15.41 26.07 -7.96
C MET A 57 14.38 25.88 -6.86
N GLU A 58 13.55 26.90 -6.59
CA GLU A 58 12.40 26.80 -5.69
C GLU A 58 11.38 25.77 -6.21
N LEU A 59 11.01 25.87 -7.50
CA LEU A 59 10.12 24.92 -8.14
C LEU A 59 10.67 23.48 -8.10
N GLN A 60 11.96 23.29 -8.36
CA GLN A 60 12.62 21.98 -8.26
C GLN A 60 12.63 21.44 -6.81
N ARG A 61 12.85 22.32 -5.82
CA ARG A 61 12.81 21.94 -4.40
C ARG A 61 11.42 21.48 -3.99
N GLU A 62 10.39 22.21 -4.38
CA GLU A 62 8.99 21.85 -4.13
C GLU A 62 8.61 20.54 -4.81
N TYR A 63 9.05 20.33 -6.06
CA TYR A 63 8.84 19.08 -6.79
C TYR A 63 9.46 17.91 -6.03
N GLY A 64 10.74 18.02 -5.66
CA GLY A 64 11.46 16.99 -4.94
C GLY A 64 10.87 16.68 -3.57
N ALA A 65 10.44 17.72 -2.83
CA ALA A 65 9.78 17.54 -1.53
C ALA A 65 8.42 16.82 -1.67
N THR A 66 7.62 17.21 -2.67
CA THR A 66 6.32 16.58 -2.92
C THR A 66 6.49 15.12 -3.36
N LEU A 67 7.45 14.85 -4.25
CA LEU A 67 7.78 13.49 -4.69
C LEU A 67 8.23 12.62 -3.51
N TRP A 68 9.12 13.14 -2.66
CA TRP A 68 9.61 12.42 -1.49
C TRP A 68 8.50 12.08 -0.49
N ASN A 69 7.61 13.04 -0.22
CA ASN A 69 6.46 12.81 0.65
C ASN A 69 5.53 11.74 0.07
N GLY A 70 5.26 11.77 -1.24
CA GLY A 70 4.47 10.74 -1.91
C GLY A 70 5.10 9.34 -1.81
N ILE A 71 6.42 9.22 -1.97
CA ILE A 71 7.14 7.95 -1.77
C ILE A 71 7.00 7.47 -0.33
N LYS A 72 7.20 8.35 0.65
CA LYS A 72 7.08 8.01 2.07
C LYS A 72 5.69 7.49 2.41
N GLU A 73 4.64 8.17 1.95
CA GLU A 73 3.25 7.74 2.13
C GLU A 73 2.99 6.38 1.48
N SER A 74 3.48 6.17 0.25
CA SER A 74 3.36 4.88 -0.44
C SER A 74 4.02 3.75 0.34
N THR A 75 5.24 3.96 0.84
CA THR A 75 5.95 2.96 1.64
C THR A 75 5.20 2.65 2.94
N GLN A 76 4.66 3.67 3.61
CA GLN A 76 3.86 3.50 4.82
C GLN A 76 2.57 2.70 4.53
N SER A 77 1.87 3.01 3.44
CA SER A 77 0.67 2.28 3.02
C SER A 77 0.98 0.80 2.76
N GLN A 78 2.04 0.53 1.99
CA GLN A 78 2.43 -0.85 1.67
C GLN A 78 2.88 -1.65 2.90
N ALA A 79 3.60 -1.00 3.83
CA ALA A 79 3.92 -1.61 5.12
C ALA A 79 2.64 -1.92 5.93
N GLY A 80 1.63 -1.06 5.87
CA GLY A 80 0.32 -1.27 6.47
C GLY A 80 -0.38 -2.51 5.91
N ILE A 81 -0.45 -2.65 4.58
CA ILE A 81 -1.07 -3.81 3.91
C ILE A 81 -0.40 -5.12 4.37
N LEU A 82 0.93 -5.17 4.36
CA LEU A 82 1.67 -6.36 4.78
C LEU A 82 1.47 -6.68 6.27
N LYS A 83 1.49 -5.65 7.12
CA LYS A 83 1.24 -5.81 8.55
C LYS A 83 -0.14 -6.40 8.80
N SER A 84 -1.18 -5.89 8.16
CA SER A 84 -2.55 -6.41 8.29
C SER A 84 -2.63 -7.87 7.85
N ALA A 85 -2.02 -8.23 6.72
CA ALA A 85 -2.00 -9.62 6.25
C ALA A 85 -1.32 -10.58 7.25
N VAL A 86 -0.24 -10.15 7.90
CA VAL A 86 0.44 -10.92 8.95
C VAL A 86 -0.44 -11.07 10.20
N GLU A 87 -1.10 -10.00 10.64
CA GLU A 87 -1.99 -10.02 11.80
C GLU A 87 -3.22 -10.92 11.58
N GLU A 88 -3.82 -10.85 10.39
CA GLU A 88 -4.92 -11.71 9.96
C GLU A 88 -4.49 -13.17 9.89
N THR A 89 -3.32 -13.45 9.32
CA THR A 89 -2.74 -14.80 9.27
C THR A 89 -2.51 -15.35 10.68
N GLY A 90 -1.94 -14.54 11.58
CA GLY A 90 -1.75 -14.92 12.98
C GLY A 90 -3.07 -15.23 13.68
N THR A 91 -4.13 -14.50 13.37
CA THR A 91 -5.48 -14.76 13.88
C THR A 91 -6.06 -16.06 13.33
N ALA A 92 -5.91 -16.32 12.03
CA ALA A 92 -6.32 -17.57 11.40
C ALA A 92 -5.59 -18.79 12.01
N VAL A 93 -4.29 -18.67 12.24
CA VAL A 93 -3.48 -19.71 12.90
C VAL A 93 -4.00 -19.98 14.32
N ARG A 94 -4.17 -18.93 15.15
CA ARG A 94 -4.69 -19.11 16.52
C ARG A 94 -6.04 -19.83 16.52
N LYS A 95 -6.95 -19.49 15.60
CA LYS A 95 -8.26 -20.14 15.48
C LYS A 95 -8.18 -21.66 15.24
N VAL A 96 -7.15 -22.14 14.53
CA VAL A 96 -6.94 -23.58 14.30
C VAL A 96 -6.44 -24.29 15.56
N PHE A 97 -5.60 -23.63 16.36
CA PHE A 97 -4.95 -24.20 17.54
C PHE A 97 -5.69 -23.99 18.86
N THR A 98 -6.65 -23.06 18.94
CA THR A 98 -7.51 -22.91 20.11
C THR A 98 -8.53 -24.07 20.15
N PRO A 99 -8.55 -24.90 21.20
CA PRO A 99 -9.59 -25.92 21.36
C PRO A 99 -10.97 -25.26 21.46
N GLU A 100 -11.97 -25.82 20.78
CA GLU A 100 -13.38 -25.48 21.08
C GLU A 100 -13.61 -25.83 22.56
N ALA A 101 -14.01 -24.86 23.38
CA ALA A 101 -14.34 -25.13 24.78
C ALA A 101 -15.42 -26.22 24.82
N ALA A 102 -15.15 -27.28 25.57
CA ALA A 102 -16.03 -28.44 25.74
C ALA A 102 -17.35 -28.05 26.43
#